data_AF-A0A838RLN5-F1
#
_entry.id   AF-A0A838RLN5-F1
#
_cell.length_a   1.000
_cell.length_b   1.000
_cell.length_c   1.000
_cell.angle_alpha   90.00
_cell.angle_beta   90.00
_cell.angle_gamma   90.00
#
_symmetry.space_group_name_H-M   'P 1'
#
loop_
_entity.id
_entity.type
_entity.pdbx_description
1 polymer ?
#
loop_
_entity_poly.entity_id
_entity_poly.type
_entity_poly.pdbx_seq_one_letter_code
_entity_poly.pdbx_strand_id
1 'polypeptide(L)'
;MRPQSEHSRQLEFDNLLPTPASGTSFNDPAFASNKTLPIHRWVPWIAGFSSDFVQDALERYLPKKGVVLDPFAGVGTTLVEAVLAGHETIGFEINPYAALASRTKLQAANINVAQFRTEIEHFLQFYDATLAAGPLPLSKP
;
A
#
# COMPACT_ATOMS: atom_id res chain seq x y z
N MET A 1 27.38 -17.84 13.28
CA MET A 1 26.42 -18.92 12.98
C MET A 1 25.03 -18.31 13.03
N ARG A 2 24.38 -18.07 11.88
CA ARG A 2 22.97 -17.61 11.87
C ARG A 2 22.05 -18.80 12.12
N PRO A 3 20.93 -18.64 12.86
CA PRO A 3 20.04 -19.74 13.19
C PRO A 3 19.34 -20.31 11.94
N GLN A 4 19.27 -21.64 11.84
CA GLN A 4 18.72 -22.36 10.68
C GLN A 4 17.23 -22.09 10.42
N SER A 5 16.50 -21.50 11.38
CA SER A 5 15.07 -21.17 11.25
C SER A 5 14.76 -19.98 10.35
N GLU A 6 15.73 -19.07 10.12
CA GLU A 6 15.55 -17.94 9.21
C GLU A 6 15.66 -18.35 7.75
N HIS A 7 16.44 -19.39 7.46
CA HIS A 7 16.66 -19.87 6.08
C HIS A 7 15.43 -20.55 5.49
N SER A 8 14.68 -21.31 6.30
CA SER A 8 13.43 -21.96 5.86
C SER A 8 12.31 -20.97 5.58
N ARG A 9 12.22 -19.84 6.30
CA ARG A 9 11.23 -18.79 6.01
C ARG A 9 11.55 -18.04 4.72
N GLN A 10 12.83 -17.74 4.48
CA GLN A 10 13.27 -17.08 3.25
C GLN A 10 12.88 -17.89 1.99
N LEU A 11 13.04 -19.22 2.06
CA LEU A 11 12.69 -20.14 0.97
C LEU A 11 11.18 -20.26 0.71
N GLU A 12 10.32 -20.06 1.72
CA GLU A 12 8.87 -19.99 1.53
C GLU A 12 8.42 -18.69 0.85
N PHE A 13 9.12 -17.57 1.09
CA PHE A 13 8.86 -16.29 0.40
C PHE A 13 9.38 -16.29 -1.04
N ASP A 14 10.54 -16.89 -1.30
CA ASP A 14 11.12 -16.98 -2.64
C ASP A 14 10.25 -17.82 -3.60
N ASN A 15 9.50 -18.80 -3.08
CA ASN A 15 8.55 -19.63 -3.85
C ASN A 15 7.20 -18.95 -4.11
N LEU A 16 6.93 -17.78 -3.51
CA LEU A 16 5.75 -16.96 -3.80
C LEU A 16 6.00 -15.91 -4.89
N LEU A 17 7.25 -15.73 -5.31
CA LEU A 17 7.59 -14.80 -6.38
C LEU A 17 7.31 -15.47 -7.73
N PRO A 18 6.53 -14.83 -8.63
CA PRO A 18 6.31 -15.36 -9.97
C PRO A 18 7.65 -15.53 -10.67
N THR A 19 7.84 -16.66 -11.36
CA THR A 19 8.96 -16.84 -12.29
C THR A 19 8.89 -15.73 -13.34
N PRO A 20 9.97 -14.99 -13.64
CA PRO A 20 9.91 -13.87 -14.57
C PRO A 20 9.49 -14.40 -15.94
N ALA A 21 8.29 -14.00 -16.37
CA ALA A 21 7.75 -14.35 -17.67
C ALA A 21 8.60 -13.68 -18.75
N SER A 22 9.21 -14.49 -19.61
CA SER A 22 9.87 -14.02 -20.83
C SER A 22 8.82 -13.51 -21.82
N GLY A 23 8.33 -12.30 -21.61
CA GLY A 23 7.34 -11.64 -22.46
C GLY A 23 7.73 -10.19 -22.72
N THR A 24 7.59 -9.74 -23.97
CA THR A 24 7.89 -8.36 -24.38
C THR A 24 6.83 -7.34 -23.92
N SER A 25 5.70 -7.80 -23.36
CA SER A 25 4.51 -6.99 -23.00
C SER A 25 4.35 -6.86 -21.48
N PHE A 26 3.87 -5.68 -21.04
CA PHE A 26 3.39 -5.45 -19.67
C PHE A 26 2.01 -6.06 -19.45
N ASN A 27 1.67 -6.32 -18.19
CA ASN A 27 0.31 -6.51 -17.71
C ASN A 27 -0.56 -5.26 -17.95
N ASP A 28 -1.90 -5.43 -17.94
CA ASP A 28 -2.85 -4.36 -18.20
C ASP A 28 -2.61 -3.17 -17.25
N PRO A 29 -2.34 -1.95 -17.76
CA PRO A 29 -2.09 -0.78 -16.93
C PRO A 29 -3.34 -0.29 -16.18
N ALA A 30 -4.54 -0.75 -16.50
CA ALA A 30 -5.77 -0.22 -15.92
C ALA A 30 -6.01 -0.66 -14.46
N PHE A 31 -6.43 0.28 -13.60
CA PHE A 31 -6.70 0.06 -12.17
C PHE A 31 -7.73 -1.03 -11.81
N ALA A 32 -8.43 -1.64 -12.76
CA ALA A 32 -9.57 -2.51 -12.48
C ALA A 32 -9.22 -3.68 -11.53
N SER A 33 -8.04 -4.28 -11.67
CA SER A 33 -7.55 -5.37 -10.81
C SER A 33 -7.26 -4.93 -9.37
N ASN A 34 -6.90 -3.67 -9.15
CA ASN A 34 -6.53 -3.13 -7.83
C ASN A 34 -7.70 -3.09 -6.82
N LYS A 35 -8.94 -3.28 -7.28
CA LYS A 35 -10.14 -3.25 -6.42
C LYS A 35 -10.19 -4.38 -5.39
N THR A 36 -9.45 -5.46 -5.61
CA THR A 36 -9.40 -6.62 -4.70
C THR A 36 -8.13 -6.69 -3.87
N LEU A 37 -7.09 -5.94 -4.26
CA LEU A 37 -5.78 -6.04 -3.65
C LEU A 37 -5.69 -5.29 -2.30
N PRO A 38 -4.98 -5.86 -1.30
CA PRO A 38 -4.69 -5.15 -0.06
C PRO A 38 -4.05 -3.79 -0.31
N ILE A 39 -4.35 -2.80 0.54
CA ILE A 39 -3.90 -1.39 0.44
C ILE A 39 -4.45 -0.64 -0.78
N HIS A 40 -4.38 -1.20 -2.00
CA HIS A 40 -4.85 -0.53 -3.21
C HIS A 40 -6.36 -0.32 -3.24
N ARG A 41 -7.13 -1.29 -2.73
CA ARG A 41 -8.59 -1.21 -2.65
C ARG A 41 -9.15 -0.13 -1.72
N TRP A 42 -8.30 0.54 -0.92
CA TRP A 42 -8.74 1.57 0.02
C TRP A 42 -9.40 2.76 -0.67
N VAL A 43 -8.99 3.06 -1.90
CA VAL A 43 -9.56 4.15 -2.70
C VAL A 43 -9.77 3.67 -4.13
N PRO A 44 -11.03 3.63 -4.64
CA PRO A 44 -11.31 3.31 -6.02
C PRO A 44 -10.90 4.49 -6.91
N TRP A 45 -9.76 4.38 -7.60
CA TRP A 45 -9.21 5.47 -8.42
C TRP A 45 -9.11 5.04 -9.89
N ILE A 46 -10.02 5.54 -10.72
CA ILE A 46 -10.15 5.08 -12.13
C ILE A 46 -8.93 5.48 -12.97
N ALA A 47 -8.28 6.59 -12.65
CA ALA A 47 -7.13 7.12 -13.39
C ALA A 47 -5.77 6.58 -12.90
N GLY A 48 -5.75 5.48 -12.13
CA GLY A 48 -4.51 4.91 -11.57
C GLY A 48 -3.94 3.79 -12.44
N PHE A 49 -2.64 3.54 -12.29
CA PHE A 49 -2.03 2.31 -12.79
C PHE A 49 -2.48 1.09 -11.98
N SER A 50 -2.51 -0.09 -12.61
CA SER A 50 -2.56 -1.37 -11.91
C SER A 50 -1.25 -1.63 -11.17
N SER A 51 -1.31 -2.40 -10.10
CA SER A 51 -0.11 -2.84 -9.35
C SER A 51 0.78 -3.73 -10.21
N ASP A 52 0.21 -4.70 -10.92
CA ASP A 52 0.93 -5.63 -11.79
C ASP A 52 1.76 -4.90 -12.86
N PHE A 53 1.19 -3.87 -13.51
CA PHE A 53 1.92 -3.05 -14.48
C PHE A 53 3.14 -2.37 -13.86
N VAL A 54 3.00 -1.85 -12.64
CA VAL A 54 4.11 -1.19 -11.94
C VAL A 54 5.18 -2.21 -11.57
N GLN A 55 4.81 -3.40 -11.06
CA GLN A 55 5.75 -4.46 -10.74
C GLN A 55 6.58 -4.86 -11.97
N ASP A 56 5.93 -5.12 -13.11
CA ASP A 56 6.61 -5.44 -14.37
C ASP A 56 7.60 -4.32 -14.78
N ALA A 57 7.20 -3.05 -14.63
CA ALA A 57 8.04 -1.91 -14.97
C ALA A 57 9.26 -1.79 -14.05
N LEU A 58 9.10 -2.01 -12.75
CA LEU A 58 10.18 -1.99 -11.77
C LEU A 58 11.17 -3.12 -12.02
N GLU A 59 10.68 -4.35 -12.20
CA GLU A 59 11.54 -5.52 -12.46
C GLU A 59 12.35 -5.34 -13.75
N ARG A 60 11.72 -4.80 -14.80
CA ARG A 60 12.34 -4.67 -16.12
C ARG A 60 13.34 -3.51 -16.19
N TYR A 61 13.04 -2.37 -15.58
CA TYR A 61 13.82 -1.15 -15.77
C TYR A 61 14.61 -0.70 -14.53
N LEU A 62 14.31 -1.25 -13.36
CA LEU A 62 15.01 -0.94 -12.12
C LEU A 62 15.33 -2.22 -11.31
N PRO A 63 16.10 -3.18 -11.87
CA PRO A 63 16.37 -4.47 -11.23
C PRO A 63 17.24 -4.39 -9.96
N LYS A 64 17.69 -3.19 -9.58
CA LYS A 64 18.48 -2.93 -8.38
C LYS A 64 17.82 -1.81 -7.59
N LYS A 65 18.01 -1.80 -6.27
CA LYS A 65 17.52 -0.73 -5.39
C LYS A 65 17.91 0.64 -5.92
N GLY A 66 16.97 1.57 -5.84
CA GLY A 66 17.09 2.91 -6.41
C GLY A 66 15.93 3.79 -5.95
N VAL A 67 15.78 4.94 -6.59
CA VAL A 67 14.73 5.93 -6.29
C VAL A 67 13.72 5.96 -7.43
N VAL A 68 12.44 5.81 -7.13
CA VAL A 68 11.33 5.95 -8.07
C VAL A 68 10.66 7.30 -7.86
N LEU A 69 10.60 8.10 -8.93
CA LEU A 69 9.92 9.40 -8.95
C LEU A 69 8.61 9.28 -9.74
N ASP A 70 7.49 9.63 -9.10
CA ASP A 70 6.20 9.79 -9.77
C ASP A 70 5.71 11.26 -9.65
N PRO A 71 5.79 12.07 -10.72
CA PRO A 71 5.36 13.47 -10.68
C PRO A 71 3.83 13.64 -10.65
N PHE A 72 3.05 12.57 -10.84
CA PHE A 72 1.58 12.57 -10.83
C PHE A 72 1.07 11.34 -10.06
N ALA A 73 1.47 11.26 -8.80
CA ALA A 73 1.38 10.03 -8.01
C ALA A 73 -0.06 9.52 -7.78
N GLY A 74 -1.08 10.36 -7.94
CA GLY A 74 -2.47 9.99 -7.70
C GLY A 74 -2.65 9.40 -6.31
N VAL A 75 -3.34 8.25 -6.24
CA VAL A 75 -3.53 7.50 -4.98
C VAL A 75 -2.36 6.58 -4.62
N GLY A 76 -1.22 6.72 -5.31
CA GLY A 76 0.06 6.18 -4.90
C GLY A 76 0.38 4.76 -5.36
N THR A 77 -0.28 4.19 -6.38
CA THR A 77 0.03 2.81 -6.83
C THR A 77 1.52 2.65 -7.11
N THR A 78 2.10 3.53 -7.92
CA THR A 78 3.53 3.50 -8.29
C THR A 78 4.44 3.51 -7.06
N LEU A 79 4.16 4.43 -6.13
CA LEU A 79 4.98 4.62 -4.92
C LEU A 79 4.85 3.44 -3.96
N VAL A 80 3.64 2.92 -3.78
CA VAL A 80 3.37 1.77 -2.90
C VAL A 80 4.11 0.54 -3.42
N GLU A 81 3.97 0.21 -4.69
CA GLU A 81 4.66 -0.95 -5.28
C GLU A 81 6.18 -0.79 -5.25
N ALA A 82 6.70 0.41 -5.52
CA ALA A 82 8.12 0.68 -5.43
C ALA A 82 8.67 0.51 -3.99
N VAL A 83 7.95 0.98 -2.97
CA VAL A 83 8.33 0.75 -1.56
C VAL A 83 8.27 -0.74 -1.21
N LEU A 84 7.24 -1.45 -1.65
CA LEU A 84 7.11 -2.90 -1.42
C LEU A 84 8.23 -3.70 -2.09
N ALA A 85 8.69 -3.28 -3.26
CA ALA A 85 9.86 -3.83 -3.95
C ALA A 85 11.21 -3.37 -3.34
N GLY A 86 11.20 -2.52 -2.31
CA GLY A 86 12.39 -2.10 -1.57
C GLY A 86 13.15 -0.92 -2.19
N HIS A 87 12.49 -0.13 -3.03
CA HIS A 87 13.00 1.14 -3.57
C HIS A 87 12.62 2.32 -2.66
N GLU A 88 13.41 3.39 -2.74
CA GLU A 88 13.03 4.69 -2.21
C GLU A 88 12.08 5.38 -3.19
N THR A 89 11.20 6.26 -2.70
CA THR A 89 10.18 6.89 -3.55
C THR A 89 10.01 8.37 -3.28
N ILE A 90 9.74 9.13 -4.34
CA ILE A 90 9.39 10.54 -4.31
C ILE A 90 8.15 10.73 -5.16
N GLY A 91 7.13 11.41 -4.63
CA GLY A 91 5.86 11.59 -5.32
C GLY A 91 5.33 13.00 -5.21
N PHE A 92 4.78 13.51 -6.31
CA PHE A 92 4.04 14.78 -6.35
C PHE A 92 2.60 14.53 -6.76
N GLU A 93 1.65 15.18 -6.08
CA GLU A 93 0.23 15.11 -6.41
C GLU A 93 -0.44 16.41 -5.95
N ILE A 94 -1.20 17.04 -6.84
CA ILE A 94 -1.87 18.32 -6.59
C ILE A 94 -3.23 18.13 -5.91
N ASN A 95 -3.91 17.01 -6.19
CA ASN A 95 -5.18 16.70 -5.59
C ASN A 95 -4.97 16.32 -4.11
N PRO A 96 -5.49 17.10 -3.16
CA PRO A 96 -5.21 16.88 -1.74
C PRO A 96 -5.77 15.56 -1.22
N TYR A 97 -6.88 15.08 -1.78
CA TYR A 97 -7.47 13.79 -1.40
C TYR A 97 -6.62 12.62 -1.90
N ALA A 98 -6.19 12.66 -3.16
CA ALA A 98 -5.31 11.62 -3.72
C ALA A 98 -3.97 11.58 -2.99
N ALA A 99 -3.40 12.76 -2.72
CA ALA A 99 -2.17 12.90 -1.93
C ALA A 99 -2.34 12.38 -0.49
N LEU A 100 -3.47 12.64 0.16
CA LEU A 100 -3.79 12.07 1.48
C LEU A 100 -3.84 10.54 1.41
N ALA A 101 -4.59 9.98 0.45
CA ALA A 101 -4.71 8.54 0.28
C ALA A 101 -3.34 7.89 0.05
N SER A 102 -2.53 8.46 -0.85
CA SER A 102 -1.17 7.99 -1.14
C SER A 102 -0.28 7.99 0.11
N ARG A 103 -0.23 9.11 0.86
CA ARG A 103 0.54 9.20 2.11
C ARG A 103 0.06 8.18 3.15
N THR A 104 -1.25 8.03 3.33
CA THR A 104 -1.81 7.07 4.29
C THR A 104 -1.44 5.64 3.93
N LYS A 105 -1.51 5.26 2.65
CA LYS A 105 -1.09 3.93 2.17
C LYS A 105 0.41 3.68 2.43
N LEU A 106 1.27 4.67 2.12
CA LEU A 106 2.71 4.55 2.33
C LEU A 106 3.10 4.45 3.82
N GLN A 107 2.38 5.15 4.70
CA GLN A 107 2.61 5.09 6.15
C GLN A 107 2.02 3.84 6.81
N ALA A 108 1.11 3.12 6.14
CA ALA A 108 0.45 1.95 6.71
C ALA A 108 1.43 0.87 7.18
N ALA A 109 2.55 0.69 6.47
CA ALA A 109 3.59 -0.27 6.82
C ALA A 109 4.31 0.07 8.15
N ASN A 110 4.25 1.32 8.60
CA ASN A 110 4.91 1.80 9.82
C ASN A 110 3.98 1.78 11.05
N ILE A 111 2.71 1.39 10.88
CA ILE A 111 1.75 1.35 11.98
C ILE A 111 2.03 0.14 12.86
N ASN A 112 2.25 0.38 14.16
CA ASN A 112 2.30 -0.69 15.14
C ASN A 112 0.88 -1.29 15.30
N VAL A 113 0.70 -2.52 14.83
CA VAL A 113 -0.60 -3.21 14.82
C VAL A 113 -1.16 -3.41 16.24
N ALA A 114 -0.31 -3.67 17.24
CA ALA A 114 -0.77 -3.86 18.61
C ALA A 114 -1.30 -2.55 19.18
N GLN A 115 -0.55 -1.45 19.02
CA GLN A 115 -0.99 -0.12 19.43
C GLN A 115 -2.27 0.29 18.70
N PHE A 116 -2.35 0.06 17.39
CA PHE A 116 -3.53 0.39 16.60
C PHE A 116 -4.79 -0.35 17.09
N ARG A 117 -4.65 -1.63 17.46
CA ARG A 117 -5.76 -2.39 18.08
C ARG A 117 -6.19 -1.79 19.41
N THR A 118 -5.24 -1.42 20.26
CA THR A 118 -5.54 -0.73 21.53
C THR A 118 -6.29 0.58 21.29
N GLU A 119 -5.88 1.39 20.32
CA GLU A 119 -6.60 2.63 20.00
C GLU A 119 -8.01 2.37 19.45
N ILE A 120 -8.22 1.30 18.68
CA ILE A 120 -9.56 0.87 18.26
C ILE A 120 -10.41 0.50 19.47
N GLU A 121 -9.87 -0.27 20.42
CA GLU A 121 -10.59 -0.65 21.64
C GLU A 121 -10.97 0.58 22.47
N HIS A 122 -10.06 1.53 22.64
CA HIS A 122 -10.35 2.81 23.30
C HIS A 122 -11.46 3.60 22.59
N PHE A 123 -11.40 3.67 21.26
CA PHE A 123 -12.43 4.35 20.46
C PHE A 123 -13.81 3.69 20.62
N LEU A 124 -13.88 2.35 20.59
CA LEU A 124 -15.13 1.61 20.78
C LEU A 124 -15.71 1.84 22.18
N GLN A 125 -14.88 1.79 23.22
CA GLN A 125 -15.31 2.10 24.59
C GLN A 125 -15.83 3.53 24.72
N PHE A 126 -15.13 4.51 24.15
CA PHE A 126 -15.58 5.91 24.10
C PHE A 126 -16.93 6.03 23.39
N TYR A 127 -17.07 5.36 22.24
CA TYR A 127 -18.30 5.39 21.44
C TYR A 127 -19.48 4.80 22.22
N ASP A 128 -19.30 3.63 22.85
CA ASP A 128 -20.34 2.97 23.65
C ASP A 128 -20.75 3.82 24.86
N ALA A 129 -19.78 4.41 25.57
CA ALA A 129 -20.05 5.32 26.68
C ALA A 129 -20.79 6.58 26.23
N THR A 130 -20.43 7.13 25.08
CA THR A 130 -21.08 8.32 24.50
C THR A 130 -22.52 8.03 24.10
N LEU A 131 -22.78 6.87 23.48
CA LEU A 131 -24.14 6.43 23.17
C LEU A 131 -25.00 6.24 24.42
N ALA A 132 -24.42 5.71 25.50
CA ALA A 132 -25.12 5.52 26.77
C ALA A 132 -25.45 6.84 27.49
N ALA A 133 -24.69 7.91 27.24
CA ALA A 133 -24.77 9.18 27.96
C ALA A 133 -25.75 10.22 27.37
N GLY A 134 -26.31 10.00 26.18
CA GLY A 134 -27.23 10.96 25.54
C GLY A 134 -26.91 11.20 24.06
N PRO A 135 -27.45 12.27 23.43
CA PRO A 135 -27.48 12.35 21.97
C PRO A 135 -26.07 12.34 21.38
N LEU A 136 -25.93 11.57 20.30
CA LEU A 136 -24.70 11.39 19.52
C LEU A 136 -24.02 12.74 19.27
N PRO A 137 -22.67 12.82 19.38
CA PRO A 137 -21.93 13.99 18.95
C PRO A 137 -22.23 14.21 17.46
N LEU A 138 -22.96 15.29 17.17
CA LEU A 138 -23.16 15.74 15.80
C LEU A 138 -21.77 16.04 15.23
N SER A 139 -21.41 15.37 14.14
CA SER A 139 -20.29 15.80 13.32
C SER A 139 -20.63 17.22 12.84
N LYS A 140 -20.03 18.24 13.44
CA LYS A 140 -20.11 19.59 12.91
C LYS A 140 -19.40 19.58 11.55
N PRO A 141 -20.01 20.10 10.49
CA PRO A 141 -19.37 20.21 9.18
C PRO A 141 -18.10 21.07 9.24
#